data_AF-A0A2P8F4I1-F1
#
_entry.id   AF-A0A2P8F4I1-F1
#
_cell.length_a   1.000
_cell.length_b   1.000
_cell.length_c   1.000
_cell.angle_alpha   90.00
_cell.angle_beta   90.00
_cell.angle_gamma   90.00
#
_symmetry.space_group_name_H-M   'P 1'
#
loop_
_entity.id
_entity.type
_entity.pdbx_description
1 polymer ?
#
loop_
_entity_poly.entity_id
_entity_poly.type
_entity_poly.pdbx_seq_one_letter_code
_entity_poly.pdbx_strand_id
1 'polypeptide(L)'
;MPKLIHVAAAVIRDRSGQILIARRPDDKHQGGLWEFPGGKVEPDEPVATALARELQEELGIQVTAARPLIRIPHHYPDKSVLLDVWLVDGFDGEAHGAEGQPVRWVMPGALDDYSFPAANAPILAAARLSQRLLITGAAATADEYAARVQVALNNGIRQIMLRAKSLDDAAFAELYGRLQPLCEQQGAVLGVNASVEQANALGVEHLHLTSARLATLSDRTAFTGRWLSASCHDAAQIRMAQEKGVDFITLSPVLATQSHPGEPSLGWEAFAELVAECTLPVYALGGVSEADLATAQTCGAQGVAAISAWW
;
A
#
# COMPACT_ATOMS: atom_id res chain seq x y z
N MET A 1 24.63 19.88 8.60
CA MET A 1 23.51 18.93 8.39
C MET A 1 22.95 19.20 7.00
N PRO A 2 22.66 18.17 6.19
CA PRO A 2 21.99 18.37 4.90
C PRO A 2 20.63 19.04 5.12
N LYS A 3 20.23 19.92 4.20
CA LYS A 3 18.93 20.60 4.30
C LYS A 3 17.82 19.56 4.16
N LEU A 4 16.98 19.40 5.18
CA LEU A 4 15.77 18.59 5.12
C LEU A 4 14.64 19.44 4.52
N ILE A 5 13.98 18.91 3.50
CA ILE A 5 12.76 19.48 2.92
C ILE A 5 11.63 18.51 3.26
N HIS A 6 10.68 18.95 4.07
CA HIS A 6 9.50 18.18 4.41
C HIS A 6 8.34 18.66 3.56
N VAL A 7 7.71 17.75 2.83
CA VAL A 7 6.58 18.02 1.94
C VAL A 7 5.37 17.25 2.43
N ALA A 8 4.25 17.92 2.64
CA ALA A 8 2.95 17.32 2.89
C ALA A 8 2.22 17.18 1.55
N ALA A 9 1.81 15.97 1.19
CA ALA A 9 1.07 15.71 -0.06
C ALA A 9 -0.21 14.91 0.22
N ALA A 10 -1.21 15.05 -0.65
CA ALA A 10 -2.53 14.46 -0.45
C ALA A 10 -2.92 13.49 -1.56
N VAL A 11 -3.28 12.26 -1.18
CA VAL A 11 -4.16 11.40 -1.98
C VAL A 11 -5.58 11.72 -1.55
N ILE A 12 -6.29 12.53 -2.33
CA ILE A 12 -7.64 12.97 -2.01
C ILE A 12 -8.64 12.05 -2.69
N ARG A 13 -9.60 11.50 -1.92
CA ARG A 13 -10.67 10.65 -2.44
C ARG A 13 -12.02 11.34 -2.33
N ASP A 14 -12.81 11.28 -3.41
CA ASP A 14 -14.21 11.68 -3.35
C ASP A 14 -15.11 10.53 -2.85
N ARG A 15 -16.41 10.81 -2.73
CA ARG A 15 -17.42 9.82 -2.30
C ARG A 15 -17.60 8.66 -3.29
N SER A 16 -17.17 8.81 -4.54
CA SER A 16 -17.21 7.76 -5.55
C SER A 16 -15.93 6.92 -5.59
N GLY A 17 -14.94 7.28 -4.77
CA GLY A 17 -13.64 6.59 -4.69
C GLY A 17 -12.63 7.02 -5.77
N GLN A 18 -12.93 8.08 -6.53
CA GLN A 18 -11.97 8.68 -7.46
C GLN A 18 -10.89 9.43 -6.67
N ILE A 19 -9.71 9.52 -7.27
CA ILE A 19 -8.55 10.23 -6.72
C ILE A 19 -8.35 11.51 -7.51
N LEU A 20 -8.15 12.63 -6.81
CA LEU A 20 -7.80 13.90 -7.44
C LEU A 20 -6.31 13.93 -7.79
N ILE A 21 -6.02 14.31 -9.03
CA ILE A 21 -4.66 14.56 -9.51
C ILE A 21 -4.58 15.95 -10.12
N ALA A 22 -3.44 16.62 -9.95
CA ALA A 22 -3.16 17.93 -10.53
C ALA A 22 -2.02 17.80 -11.55
N ARG A 23 -2.00 18.66 -12.57
CA ARG A 23 -0.92 18.71 -13.55
C ARG A 23 0.00 19.88 -13.28
N ARG A 24 1.30 19.60 -13.16
CA ARG A 24 2.33 20.64 -12.99
C ARG A 24 2.31 21.63 -14.16
N PRO A 25 2.44 22.94 -13.90
CA PRO A 25 2.74 23.91 -14.93
C PRO A 25 3.97 23.48 -15.76
N ASP A 26 3.91 23.67 -17.08
CA ASP A 26 4.95 23.19 -18.00
C ASP A 26 6.33 23.83 -17.74
N ASP A 27 6.38 24.99 -17.08
CA ASP A 27 7.59 25.78 -16.77
C ASP A 27 8.28 25.40 -15.45
N LYS A 28 7.72 24.47 -14.67
CA LYS A 28 8.29 24.00 -13.39
C LYS A 28 9.25 22.81 -13.58
N HIS A 29 10.01 22.49 -12.53
CA HIS A 29 10.86 21.29 -12.53
C HIS A 29 10.00 20.02 -12.70
N GLN A 30 10.25 19.25 -13.76
CA GLN A 30 9.40 18.14 -14.22
C GLN A 30 7.96 18.59 -14.61
N GLY A 31 7.85 19.76 -15.24
CA GLY A 31 6.58 20.32 -15.74
C GLY A 31 5.86 19.37 -16.71
N GLY A 32 4.53 19.50 -16.73
CA GLY A 32 3.66 18.68 -17.58
C GLY A 32 3.32 17.28 -17.04
N LEU A 33 4.03 16.78 -16.01
CA LEU A 33 3.66 15.56 -15.29
C LEU A 33 2.49 15.80 -14.33
N TRP A 34 1.79 14.71 -13.99
CA TRP A 34 0.76 14.71 -12.95
C TRP A 34 1.37 14.51 -11.56
N GLU A 35 0.70 15.03 -10.55
CA GLU A 35 1.12 14.95 -9.16
C GLU A 35 -0.06 14.87 -8.18
N PHE A 36 0.30 14.56 -6.93
CA PHE A 36 -0.59 14.66 -5.79
C PHE A 36 -0.45 16.07 -5.19
N PRO A 37 -1.55 16.82 -5.02
CA PRO A 37 -1.52 18.19 -4.49
C PRO A 37 -0.88 18.29 -3.11
N GLY A 38 -0.30 19.45 -2.81
CA GLY A 38 0.34 19.74 -1.54
C GLY A 38 1.69 20.44 -1.68
N GLY A 39 2.26 20.84 -0.55
CA GLY A 39 3.43 21.71 -0.52
C GLY A 39 4.33 21.50 0.68
N LYS A 40 5.16 22.51 0.96
CA LYS A 40 6.20 22.39 1.98
C LYS A 40 5.61 22.60 3.36
N VAL A 41 6.08 21.80 4.31
CA VAL A 41 5.83 22.02 5.73
C VAL A 41 6.77 23.11 6.21
N GLU A 42 6.22 24.17 6.78
CA GLU A 42 7.01 25.25 7.37
C GLU A 42 7.64 24.82 8.71
N PRO A 43 8.73 25.46 9.16
CA PRO A 43 9.32 25.17 10.47
C PRO A 43 8.28 25.26 11.59
N ASP A 44 8.26 24.24 12.46
CA ASP A 44 7.34 24.09 13.60
C ASP A 44 5.84 23.96 13.24
N GLU A 45 5.51 23.82 11.95
CA GLU A 45 4.14 23.58 11.48
C GLU A 45 3.79 22.09 11.57
N PRO A 46 2.66 21.71 12.22
CA PRO A 46 2.18 20.33 12.15
C PRO A 46 1.85 19.93 10.70
N VAL A 47 2.23 18.73 10.29
CA VAL A 47 2.04 18.25 8.90
C VAL A 47 0.59 18.35 8.44
N ALA A 48 -0.37 18.02 9.32
CA ALA A 48 -1.80 18.14 8.99
C ALA A 48 -2.25 19.60 8.77
N THR A 49 -1.65 20.56 9.47
CA THR A 49 -1.90 21.99 9.28
C THR A 49 -1.33 22.47 7.95
N ALA A 50 -0.09 22.08 7.64
CA ALA A 50 0.53 22.37 6.34
C ALA A 50 -0.31 21.80 5.20
N LEU A 51 -0.71 20.53 5.31
CA LEU A 51 -1.57 19.86 4.33
C LEU A 51 -2.87 20.64 4.10
N ALA A 52 -3.60 20.99 5.17
CA ALA A 52 -4.87 21.70 5.05
C ALA A 52 -4.71 23.09 4.41
N ARG A 53 -3.65 23.82 4.76
CA ARG A 53 -3.32 25.12 4.17
C ARG A 53 -3.02 25.00 2.67
N GLU A 54 -2.12 24.10 2.30
CA GLU A 54 -1.72 23.87 0.90
C GLU A 54 -2.91 23.44 0.04
N LEU A 55 -3.77 22.53 0.52
CA LEU A 55 -4.97 22.12 -0.22
C LEU A 55 -6.00 23.24 -0.35
N GLN A 56 -6.11 24.12 0.64
CA GLN A 56 -6.98 25.28 0.54
C GLN A 56 -6.46 26.30 -0.49
N GLU A 57 -5.15 26.51 -0.54
CA GLU A 57 -4.48 27.44 -1.47
C GLU A 57 -4.51 26.91 -2.91
N GLU A 58 -4.15 25.64 -3.13
CA GLU A 58 -4.04 25.05 -4.47
C GLU A 58 -5.38 24.60 -5.05
N LEU A 59 -6.32 24.15 -4.21
CA LEU A 59 -7.53 23.47 -4.65
C LEU A 59 -8.85 24.11 -4.20
N GLY A 60 -8.79 25.04 -3.26
CA GLY A 60 -9.98 25.67 -2.70
C GLY A 60 -10.79 24.78 -1.74
N ILE A 61 -10.23 23.67 -1.24
CA ILE A 61 -10.95 22.73 -0.36
C ILE A 61 -10.51 22.84 1.11
N GLN A 62 -11.43 22.57 2.03
CA GLN A 62 -11.18 22.52 3.48
C GLN A 62 -11.16 21.07 3.96
N VAL A 63 -10.02 20.61 4.47
CA VAL A 63 -9.88 19.23 4.97
C VAL A 63 -10.69 19.02 6.25
N THR A 64 -11.54 18.00 6.28
CA THR A 64 -12.35 17.62 7.46
C THR A 64 -11.98 16.24 8.02
N ALA A 65 -11.42 15.36 7.19
CA ALA A 65 -10.86 14.08 7.61
C ALA A 65 -9.63 13.73 6.79
N ALA A 66 -8.53 13.45 7.49
CA ALA A 66 -7.28 13.00 6.89
C ALA A 66 -6.53 12.07 7.83
N ARG A 67 -5.71 11.19 7.25
CA ARG A 67 -4.85 10.26 7.99
C ARG A 67 -3.55 9.99 7.23
N PRO A 68 -2.48 9.56 7.91
CA PRO A 68 -1.26 9.12 7.24
C PRO A 68 -1.55 7.99 6.23
N LEU A 69 -0.87 8.03 5.09
CA LEU A 69 -0.92 7.00 4.06
C LEU A 69 0.44 6.34 3.86
N ILE A 70 1.49 7.12 3.58
CA ILE A 70 2.86 6.64 3.40
C ILE A 70 3.84 7.79 3.61
N ARG A 71 5.03 7.47 4.14
CA ARG A 71 6.17 8.39 4.21
C ARG A 71 7.31 7.86 3.36
N ILE A 72 7.89 8.73 2.53
CA ILE A 72 8.93 8.32 1.59
C ILE A 72 10.16 9.23 1.80
N PRO A 73 11.22 8.73 2.45
CA PRO A 73 12.48 9.44 2.53
C PRO A 73 13.25 9.33 1.20
N HIS A 74 13.76 10.46 0.72
CA HIS A 74 14.68 10.55 -0.40
C HIS A 74 15.94 11.30 0.01
N HIS A 75 17.09 10.66 -0.14
CA HIS A 75 18.39 11.24 0.21
C HIS A 75 19.17 11.56 -1.07
N TYR A 76 19.42 12.86 -1.28
CA TYR A 76 20.30 13.38 -2.32
C TYR A 76 21.64 13.80 -1.69
N PRO A 77 22.73 13.93 -2.48
CA PRO A 77 24.03 14.32 -1.94
C PRO A 77 24.03 15.65 -1.16
N ASP A 78 23.15 16.60 -1.53
CA ASP A 78 23.08 17.96 -1.00
C ASP A 78 21.88 18.21 -0.05
N LYS A 79 20.85 17.35 -0.08
CA LYS A 79 19.59 17.53 0.66
C LYS A 79 18.85 16.22 0.90
N SER A 80 18.00 16.20 1.91
CA SER A 80 17.02 15.14 2.12
C SER A 80 15.62 15.69 1.84
N VAL A 81 14.75 14.89 1.24
CA VAL A 81 13.34 15.20 1.03
C VAL A 81 12.52 14.12 1.73
N LEU A 82 11.59 14.51 2.60
CA LEU A 82 10.59 13.61 3.16
C LEU A 82 9.25 13.95 2.52
N LEU A 83 8.70 13.02 1.74
CA LEU A 83 7.32 13.09 1.28
C LEU A 83 6.43 12.44 2.34
N ASP A 84 5.65 13.24 3.05
CA ASP A 84 4.69 12.79 4.06
C ASP A 84 3.29 12.84 3.44
N VAL A 85 2.83 11.69 2.95
CA VAL A 85 1.61 11.59 2.15
C VAL A 85 0.44 11.15 3.02
N TRP A 86 -0.65 11.89 2.92
CA TRP A 86 -1.87 11.68 3.68
C TRP A 86 -3.01 11.28 2.75
N LEU A 87 -3.87 10.37 3.22
CA LEU A 87 -5.18 10.17 2.61
C LEU A 87 -6.13 11.22 3.16
N VAL A 88 -6.77 11.97 2.27
CA VAL A 88 -7.89 12.86 2.58
C VAL A 88 -9.17 12.21 2.05
N ASP A 89 -10.04 11.78 2.95
CA ASP A 89 -11.32 11.14 2.63
C ASP A 89 -12.53 11.93 3.15
N GLY A 90 -12.29 13.12 3.72
CA GLY A 90 -13.31 14.12 4.02
C GLY A 90 -12.80 15.53 3.78
N PHE A 91 -13.58 16.32 3.03
CA PHE A 91 -13.34 17.74 2.80
C PHE A 91 -14.64 18.47 2.45
N ASP A 92 -14.64 19.79 2.65
CA ASP A 92 -15.68 20.72 2.20
C ASP A 92 -15.18 21.55 1.01
N GLY A 93 -16.12 21.99 0.16
CA GLY A 93 -15.84 22.74 -1.08
C GLY A 93 -15.79 21.84 -2.33
N GLU A 94 -15.51 22.45 -3.48
CA GLU A 94 -15.32 21.77 -4.77
C GLU A 94 -13.88 21.97 -5.24
N ALA A 95 -13.16 20.86 -5.41
CA ALA A 95 -11.77 20.89 -5.83
C ALA A 95 -11.64 21.42 -7.27
N HIS A 96 -10.85 22.46 -7.44
CA HIS A 96 -10.53 23.08 -8.73
C HIS A 96 -9.09 23.60 -8.70
N GLY A 97 -8.44 23.80 -9.85
CA GLY A 97 -7.10 24.38 -9.85
C GLY A 97 -7.13 25.87 -9.53
N ALA A 98 -6.98 26.24 -8.25
CA ALA A 98 -7.04 27.63 -7.80
C ALA A 98 -5.87 28.49 -8.32
N GLU A 99 -4.77 27.85 -8.73
CA GLU A 99 -3.61 28.48 -9.38
C GLU A 99 -3.68 28.40 -10.93
N GLY A 100 -4.80 27.94 -11.49
CA GLY A 100 -4.98 27.75 -12.93
C GLY A 100 -4.42 26.43 -13.48
N GLN A 101 -4.03 25.51 -12.59
CA GLN A 101 -3.54 24.18 -12.95
C GLN A 101 -4.69 23.24 -13.33
N PRO A 102 -4.53 22.39 -14.37
CA PRO A 102 -5.53 21.37 -14.67
C PRO A 102 -5.63 20.35 -13.53
N VAL A 103 -6.86 20.02 -13.12
CA VAL A 103 -7.14 18.94 -12.16
C VAL A 103 -8.06 17.89 -12.78
N ARG A 104 -7.96 16.65 -12.32
CA ARG A 104 -8.82 15.54 -12.74
C ARG A 104 -9.16 14.62 -11.59
N TRP A 105 -10.40 14.18 -11.53
CA TRP A 105 -10.82 13.02 -10.76
C TRP A 105 -10.64 11.77 -11.61
N VAL A 106 -9.92 10.78 -11.09
CA VAL A 106 -9.60 9.54 -11.81
C VAL A 106 -9.85 8.32 -10.94
N MET A 107 -10.34 7.23 -11.53
CA MET A 107 -10.45 5.97 -10.79
C MET A 107 -9.05 5.45 -10.42
N PRO A 108 -8.86 4.81 -9.25
CA PRO A 108 -7.55 4.31 -8.84
C PRO A 108 -6.87 3.40 -9.86
N GLY A 109 -7.65 2.60 -10.60
CA GLY A 109 -7.12 1.74 -11.68
C GLY A 109 -6.66 2.50 -12.92
N ALA A 110 -7.18 3.70 -13.18
CA ALA A 110 -6.84 4.53 -14.34
C ALA A 110 -5.64 5.45 -14.10
N LEU A 111 -5.07 5.45 -12.89
CA LEU A 111 -3.89 6.24 -12.58
C LEU A 111 -2.65 5.84 -13.42
N ASP A 112 -2.62 4.65 -14.02
CA ASP A 112 -1.54 4.22 -14.92
C ASP A 112 -1.59 4.92 -16.29
N ASP A 113 -2.73 5.51 -16.65
CA ASP A 113 -2.93 6.27 -17.90
C ASP A 113 -2.28 7.66 -17.84
N TYR A 114 -1.71 8.03 -16.69
CA TYR A 114 -1.15 9.34 -16.40
C TYR A 114 0.33 9.23 -16.03
N SER A 115 1.16 10.13 -16.56
CA SER A 115 2.59 10.15 -16.27
C SER A 115 2.88 10.90 -14.98
N PHE A 116 3.49 10.21 -14.01
CA PHE A 116 3.97 10.76 -12.74
C PHE A 116 5.50 10.70 -12.67
N PRO A 117 6.14 11.51 -11.81
CA PRO A 117 7.53 11.30 -11.43
C PRO A 117 7.76 9.87 -10.94
N ALA A 118 8.91 9.27 -11.26
CA ALA A 118 9.24 7.91 -10.82
C ALA A 118 9.20 7.75 -9.28
N ALA A 119 9.54 8.82 -8.55
CA ALA A 119 9.47 8.87 -7.08
C ALA A 119 8.04 8.67 -6.52
N ASN A 120 7.00 8.88 -7.33
CA ASN A 120 5.61 8.71 -6.90
C ASN A 120 5.11 7.26 -7.03
N ALA A 121 5.91 6.32 -7.57
CA ALA A 121 5.49 4.93 -7.72
C ALA A 121 4.97 4.30 -6.39
N PRO A 122 5.62 4.50 -5.24
CA PRO A 122 5.09 3.98 -3.97
C PRO A 122 3.81 4.68 -3.51
N ILE A 123 3.64 5.98 -3.84
CA ILE A 123 2.40 6.71 -3.54
C ILE A 123 1.25 6.17 -4.38
N LEU A 124 1.51 5.91 -5.66
CA LEU A 124 0.57 5.28 -6.58
C LEU A 124 0.15 3.89 -6.05
N ALA A 125 1.10 3.09 -5.57
CA ALA A 125 0.81 1.81 -4.94
C ALA A 125 -0.08 1.99 -3.70
N ALA A 126 0.35 2.80 -2.72
CA ALA A 126 -0.40 3.08 -1.49
C ALA A 126 -1.83 3.58 -1.77
N ALA A 127 -1.99 4.45 -2.77
CA ALA A 127 -3.27 5.01 -3.18
C ALA A 127 -4.24 3.96 -3.73
N ARG A 128 -3.79 2.79 -4.19
CA ARG A 128 -4.63 1.68 -4.69
C ARG A 128 -4.85 0.57 -3.66
N LEU A 129 -3.97 0.47 -2.68
CA LEU A 129 -3.98 -0.58 -1.66
C LEU A 129 -5.08 -0.37 -0.61
N SER A 130 -5.63 -1.47 -0.10
CA SER A 130 -6.60 -1.46 1.01
C SER A 130 -5.88 -1.26 2.35
N GLN A 131 -6.60 -0.89 3.41
CA GLN A 131 -6.06 -0.92 4.77
C GLN A 131 -6.05 -2.34 5.37
N ARG A 132 -6.76 -3.27 4.74
CA ARG A 132 -7.00 -4.63 5.25
C ARG A 132 -6.59 -5.65 4.20
N LEU A 133 -5.58 -6.45 4.53
CA LEU A 133 -5.09 -7.56 3.71
C LEU A 133 -5.41 -8.89 4.42
N LEU A 134 -6.47 -9.57 3.99
CA LEU A 134 -6.78 -10.91 4.48
C LEU A 134 -5.76 -11.90 3.94
N ILE A 135 -5.20 -12.74 4.81
CA ILE A 135 -4.42 -13.92 4.42
C ILE A 135 -5.26 -15.15 4.77
N THR A 136 -5.54 -16.01 3.80
CA THR A 136 -6.36 -17.19 4.07
C THR A 136 -5.63 -18.15 5.02
N GLY A 137 -6.36 -18.68 6.00
CA GLY A 137 -5.90 -19.82 6.80
C GLY A 137 -6.15 -21.15 6.09
N ALA A 138 -5.98 -22.25 6.82
CA ALA A 138 -6.36 -23.58 6.35
C ALA A 138 -7.89 -23.71 6.31
N ALA A 139 -8.40 -24.42 5.32
CA ALA A 139 -9.77 -24.94 5.27
C ALA A 139 -9.75 -26.35 4.65
N ALA A 140 -10.77 -27.15 4.94
CA ALA A 140 -10.80 -28.56 4.53
C ALA A 140 -11.15 -28.75 3.05
N THR A 141 -11.92 -27.82 2.47
CA THR A 141 -12.44 -27.94 1.09
C THR A 141 -12.45 -26.60 0.36
N ALA A 142 -12.46 -26.62 -0.98
CA ALA A 142 -12.57 -25.42 -1.79
C ALA A 142 -13.90 -24.66 -1.55
N ASP A 143 -14.98 -25.37 -1.25
CA ASP A 143 -16.28 -24.81 -0.85
C ASP A 143 -16.17 -24.00 0.44
N GLU A 144 -15.43 -24.53 1.41
CA GLU A 144 -15.20 -23.83 2.68
C GLU A 144 -14.35 -22.58 2.48
N TYR A 145 -13.31 -22.64 1.65
CA TYR A 145 -12.54 -21.45 1.24
C TYR A 145 -13.46 -20.40 0.61
N ALA A 146 -14.29 -20.79 -0.37
CA ALA A 146 -15.19 -19.89 -1.08
C ALA A 146 -16.21 -19.24 -0.13
N ALA A 147 -16.79 -20.01 0.79
CA ALA A 147 -17.74 -19.49 1.78
C ALA A 147 -17.10 -18.45 2.71
N ARG A 148 -15.89 -18.72 3.22
CA ARG A 148 -15.16 -17.78 4.09
C ARG A 148 -14.73 -16.53 3.35
N VAL A 149 -14.23 -16.67 2.12
CA VAL A 149 -13.91 -15.53 1.24
C VAL A 149 -15.16 -14.68 1.00
N GLN A 150 -16.31 -15.29 0.70
CA GLN A 150 -17.55 -14.54 0.49
C GLN A 150 -17.96 -13.76 1.75
N VAL A 151 -17.82 -14.34 2.93
CA VAL A 151 -18.07 -13.63 4.20
C VAL A 151 -17.11 -12.46 4.37
N ALA A 152 -15.82 -12.64 4.09
CA ALA A 152 -14.84 -11.56 4.16
C ALA A 152 -15.16 -10.41 3.18
N LEU A 153 -15.52 -10.73 1.94
CA LEU A 153 -15.92 -9.75 0.91
C LEU A 153 -17.17 -8.96 1.34
N ASN A 154 -18.17 -9.65 1.91
CA ASN A 154 -19.39 -9.01 2.43
C ASN A 154 -19.09 -8.07 3.61
N ASN A 155 -18.02 -8.34 4.37
CA ASN A 155 -17.54 -7.47 5.45
C ASN A 155 -16.54 -6.40 4.97
N GLY A 156 -16.44 -6.15 3.67
CA GLY A 156 -15.67 -5.03 3.12
C GLY A 156 -14.19 -5.33 2.86
N ILE A 157 -13.72 -6.58 3.02
CA ILE A 157 -12.37 -6.94 2.59
C ILE A 157 -12.28 -6.80 1.06
N ARG A 158 -11.23 -6.11 0.60
CA ARG A 158 -10.96 -5.89 -0.84
C ARG A 158 -9.58 -6.35 -1.27
N GLN A 159 -8.79 -6.90 -0.35
CA GLN A 159 -7.50 -7.47 -0.66
C GLN A 159 -7.32 -8.78 0.10
N ILE A 160 -7.09 -9.85 -0.66
CA ILE A 160 -7.03 -11.22 -0.16
C ILE A 160 -5.77 -11.89 -0.71
N MET A 161 -5.04 -12.60 0.13
CA MET A 161 -3.91 -13.43 -0.23
C MET A 161 -4.25 -14.89 0.05
N LEU A 162 -4.39 -15.67 -1.03
CA LEU A 162 -4.54 -17.12 -0.95
C LEU A 162 -3.22 -17.76 -0.52
N ARG A 163 -3.25 -18.39 0.66
CA ARG A 163 -2.16 -19.15 1.26
C ARG A 163 -2.65 -20.55 1.61
N ALA A 164 -2.39 -21.50 0.71
CA ALA A 164 -2.79 -22.90 0.85
C ALA A 164 -1.58 -23.84 0.66
N LYS A 165 -0.63 -23.80 1.61
CA LYS A 165 0.67 -24.51 1.52
C LYS A 165 0.58 -26.04 1.44
N SER A 166 -0.56 -26.60 1.82
CA SER A 166 -0.78 -28.06 1.85
C SER A 166 -1.33 -28.61 0.53
N LEU A 167 -1.74 -27.75 -0.40
CA LEU A 167 -2.25 -28.17 -1.71
C LEU A 167 -1.09 -28.37 -2.68
N ASP A 168 -1.25 -29.34 -3.57
CA ASP A 168 -0.41 -29.44 -4.77
C ASP A 168 -0.81 -28.38 -5.81
N ASP A 169 -0.03 -28.26 -6.88
CA ASP A 169 -0.22 -27.20 -7.88
C ASP A 169 -1.57 -27.31 -8.60
N ALA A 170 -2.08 -28.53 -8.82
CA ALA A 170 -3.36 -28.74 -9.52
C ALA A 170 -4.54 -28.32 -8.63
N ALA A 171 -4.56 -28.77 -7.37
CA ALA A 171 -5.58 -28.37 -6.40
C ALA A 171 -5.51 -26.88 -6.06
N PHE A 172 -4.30 -26.29 -6.01
CA PHE A 172 -4.13 -24.86 -5.83
C PHE A 172 -4.70 -24.06 -7.01
N ALA A 173 -4.45 -24.50 -8.25
CA ALA A 173 -5.00 -23.88 -9.44
C ALA A 173 -6.53 -23.93 -9.50
N GLU A 174 -7.12 -25.08 -9.15
CA GLU A 174 -8.57 -25.25 -9.06
C GLU A 174 -9.18 -24.31 -8.01
N LEU A 175 -8.56 -24.24 -6.82
CA LEU A 175 -8.98 -23.34 -5.75
C LEU A 175 -8.90 -21.87 -6.19
N TYR A 176 -7.79 -21.47 -6.80
CA TYR A 176 -7.63 -20.11 -7.33
C TYR A 176 -8.72 -19.78 -8.36
N GLY A 177 -8.95 -20.66 -9.34
CA GLY A 177 -9.99 -20.47 -10.36
C GLY A 177 -11.40 -20.35 -9.80
N ARG A 178 -11.65 -20.93 -8.62
CA ARG A 178 -12.93 -20.80 -7.92
C ARG A 178 -13.06 -19.48 -7.14
N LEU A 179 -11.98 -19.00 -6.56
CA LEU A 179 -11.99 -17.78 -5.72
C LEU A 179 -11.86 -16.49 -6.53
N GLN A 180 -11.14 -16.52 -7.65
CA GLN A 180 -10.88 -15.34 -8.49
C GLN A 180 -12.18 -14.65 -8.94
N PRO A 181 -13.18 -15.34 -9.51
CA PRO A 181 -14.42 -14.69 -9.95
C PRO A 181 -15.22 -14.07 -8.80
N LEU A 182 -15.19 -14.69 -7.61
CA LEU A 182 -15.87 -14.15 -6.41
C LEU A 182 -15.25 -12.81 -5.99
N CYS A 183 -13.92 -12.72 -6.03
CA CYS A 183 -13.19 -11.51 -5.69
C CYS A 183 -13.43 -10.42 -6.74
N GLU A 184 -13.30 -10.74 -8.02
CA GLU A 184 -13.50 -9.80 -9.13
C GLU A 184 -14.90 -9.18 -9.15
N GLN A 185 -15.95 -9.98 -8.96
CA GLN A 185 -17.33 -9.51 -8.91
C GLN A 185 -17.58 -8.46 -7.80
N GLN A 186 -16.76 -8.48 -6.74
CA GLN A 186 -16.85 -7.57 -5.60
C GLN A 186 -15.77 -6.46 -5.65
N GLY A 187 -15.02 -6.36 -6.76
CA GLY A 187 -13.93 -5.41 -6.92
C GLY A 187 -12.76 -5.64 -5.96
N ALA A 188 -12.56 -6.89 -5.52
CA ALA A 188 -11.46 -7.27 -4.64
C ALA A 188 -10.30 -7.88 -5.43
N VAL A 189 -9.08 -7.66 -4.95
CA VAL A 189 -7.86 -8.26 -5.50
C VAL A 189 -7.55 -9.56 -4.76
N LEU A 190 -7.39 -10.65 -5.52
CA LEU A 190 -6.91 -11.93 -5.02
C LEU A 190 -5.46 -12.14 -5.47
N GLY A 191 -4.55 -12.14 -4.50
CA GLY A 191 -3.16 -12.55 -4.69
C GLY A 191 -2.90 -13.97 -4.20
N VAL A 192 -1.74 -14.51 -4.56
CA VAL A 192 -1.31 -15.86 -4.20
C VAL A 192 0.03 -15.85 -3.50
N ASN A 193 0.18 -16.70 -2.47
CA ASN A 193 1.48 -17.01 -1.89
C ASN A 193 2.09 -18.23 -2.58
N ALA A 194 2.74 -18.00 -3.72
CA ALA A 194 3.22 -19.04 -4.65
C ALA A 194 4.69 -18.81 -5.07
N SER A 195 5.24 -19.71 -5.89
CA SER A 195 6.48 -19.43 -6.62
C SER A 195 6.19 -18.51 -7.82
N VAL A 196 7.25 -17.90 -8.39
CA VAL A 196 7.10 -17.06 -9.58
C VAL A 196 6.59 -17.87 -10.77
N GLU A 197 7.11 -19.09 -10.94
CA GLU A 197 6.74 -20.01 -12.01
C GLU A 197 5.26 -20.38 -11.94
N GLN A 198 4.78 -20.77 -10.77
CA GLN A 198 3.37 -21.09 -10.56
C GLN A 198 2.47 -19.86 -10.76
N ALA A 199 2.87 -18.69 -10.25
CA ALA A 199 2.10 -17.46 -10.39
C ALA A 199 1.97 -17.02 -11.85
N ASN A 200 3.06 -17.08 -12.62
CA ASN A 200 3.06 -16.80 -14.06
C ASN A 200 2.23 -17.84 -14.83
N ALA A 201 2.32 -19.13 -14.47
CA ALA A 201 1.53 -20.19 -15.10
C ALA A 201 0.02 -20.01 -14.88
N LEU A 202 -0.37 -19.51 -13.70
CA LEU A 202 -1.76 -19.17 -13.38
C LEU A 202 -2.22 -17.84 -13.99
N GLY A 203 -1.30 -16.98 -14.43
CA GLY A 203 -1.63 -15.65 -14.94
C GLY A 203 -2.21 -14.72 -13.87
N VAL A 204 -1.76 -14.86 -12.61
CA VAL A 204 -2.29 -14.04 -11.50
C VAL A 204 -1.82 -12.59 -11.58
N GLU A 205 -2.66 -11.66 -11.14
CA GLU A 205 -2.32 -10.25 -11.04
C GLU A 205 -1.49 -9.89 -9.80
N HIS A 206 -1.50 -10.75 -8.76
CA HIS A 206 -0.80 -10.47 -7.51
C HIS A 206 -0.07 -11.70 -6.97
N LEU A 207 1.25 -11.57 -6.81
CA LEU A 207 2.13 -12.55 -6.17
C LEU A 207 2.67 -12.02 -4.84
N HIS A 208 2.62 -12.85 -3.80
CA HIS A 208 3.31 -12.63 -2.54
C HIS A 208 4.40 -13.67 -2.29
N LEU A 209 5.65 -13.21 -2.22
CA LEU A 209 6.82 -14.04 -1.94
C LEU A 209 7.08 -14.17 -0.45
N THR A 210 7.58 -15.33 -0.03
CA THR A 210 8.24 -15.44 1.28
C THR A 210 9.61 -14.75 1.24
N SER A 211 10.20 -14.44 2.39
CA SER A 211 11.56 -13.90 2.48
C SER A 211 12.60 -14.78 1.78
N ALA A 212 12.46 -16.11 1.87
CA ALA A 212 13.32 -17.06 1.16
C ALA A 212 13.19 -16.95 -0.37
N ARG A 213 11.96 -16.81 -0.91
CA ARG A 213 11.73 -16.65 -2.35
C ARG A 213 12.15 -15.26 -2.84
N LEU A 214 12.02 -14.23 -1.99
CA LEU A 214 12.55 -12.90 -2.28
C LEU A 214 14.07 -12.94 -2.47
N ALA A 215 14.79 -13.69 -1.63
CA ALA A 215 16.25 -13.81 -1.72
C ALA A 215 16.71 -14.40 -3.07
N THR A 216 15.92 -15.28 -3.67
CA THR A 216 16.24 -15.94 -4.95
C THR A 216 15.65 -15.25 -6.17
N LEU A 217 14.76 -14.27 -6.00
CA LEU A 217 14.18 -13.49 -7.09
C LEU A 217 15.30 -12.72 -7.81
N SER A 218 15.36 -12.78 -9.15
CA SER A 218 16.33 -12.00 -9.92
C SER A 218 16.03 -10.51 -9.79
N ASP A 219 14.88 -10.10 -10.33
CA ASP A 219 14.36 -8.74 -10.33
C ASP A 219 12.82 -8.77 -10.57
N ARG A 220 12.20 -7.59 -10.55
CA ARG A 220 10.75 -7.42 -10.73
C ARG A 220 10.19 -8.01 -12.03
N THR A 221 10.99 -8.12 -13.09
CA THR A 221 10.56 -8.60 -14.41
C THR A 221 10.34 -10.12 -14.46
N ALA A 222 10.82 -10.86 -13.46
CA ALA A 222 10.57 -12.30 -13.37
C ALA A 222 9.07 -12.63 -13.19
N PHE A 223 8.29 -11.72 -12.61
CA PHE A 223 6.85 -11.86 -12.45
C PHE A 223 6.09 -10.91 -13.38
N THR A 224 5.13 -11.44 -14.13
CA THR A 224 4.43 -10.68 -15.18
C THR A 224 3.18 -9.95 -14.70
N GLY A 225 2.65 -10.30 -13.52
CA GLY A 225 1.45 -9.66 -12.98
C GLY A 225 1.71 -8.27 -12.41
N ARG A 226 0.63 -7.57 -12.09
CA ARG A 226 0.66 -6.17 -11.61
C ARG A 226 1.34 -5.99 -10.26
N TRP A 227 1.04 -6.83 -9.27
CA TRP A 227 1.47 -6.65 -7.89
C TRP A 227 2.45 -7.74 -7.47
N LEU A 228 3.67 -7.35 -7.13
CA LEU A 228 4.64 -8.18 -6.46
C LEU A 228 4.80 -7.70 -5.02
N SER A 229 4.68 -8.60 -4.06
CA SER A 229 4.88 -8.28 -2.65
C SER A 229 5.73 -9.33 -1.97
N ALA A 230 6.30 -9.02 -0.81
CA ALA A 230 7.14 -9.96 -0.08
C ALA A 230 6.98 -9.86 1.44
N SER A 231 7.26 -10.98 2.12
CA SER A 231 7.44 -11.00 3.57
C SER A 231 8.83 -10.49 3.94
N CYS A 232 8.89 -9.55 4.88
CA CYS A 232 10.13 -9.03 5.47
C CYS A 232 10.07 -9.14 7.00
N HIS A 233 11.24 -9.28 7.61
CA HIS A 233 11.40 -9.42 9.07
C HIS A 233 12.43 -8.47 9.68
N ASP A 234 13.24 -7.80 8.84
CA ASP A 234 14.33 -6.92 9.28
C ASP A 234 14.68 -5.89 8.20
N ALA A 235 15.54 -4.93 8.56
CA ALA A 235 15.98 -3.87 7.65
C ALA A 235 16.73 -4.37 6.39
N ALA A 236 17.43 -5.51 6.48
CA ALA A 236 18.14 -6.05 5.32
C ALA A 236 17.18 -6.63 4.28
N GLN A 237 16.11 -7.30 4.74
CA GLN A 237 15.06 -7.81 3.88
C GLN A 237 14.22 -6.69 3.27
N ILE A 238 13.97 -5.60 4.01
CA ILE A 238 13.30 -4.40 3.46
C ILE A 238 14.12 -3.78 2.33
N ARG A 239 15.44 -3.60 2.54
CA ARG A 239 16.33 -3.10 1.47
C ARG A 239 16.33 -4.01 0.25
N MET A 240 16.41 -5.32 0.47
CA MET A 240 16.36 -6.31 -0.61
C MET A 240 15.03 -6.24 -1.40
N ALA A 241 13.90 -6.09 -0.70
CA ALA A 241 12.59 -5.91 -1.32
C ALA A 241 12.55 -4.66 -2.21
N GLN A 242 13.06 -3.53 -1.72
CA GLN A 242 13.17 -2.29 -2.48
C GLN A 242 14.06 -2.44 -3.72
N GLU A 243 15.25 -3.04 -3.58
CA GLU A 243 16.19 -3.26 -4.68
C GLU A 243 15.63 -4.18 -5.76
N LYS A 244 14.84 -5.17 -5.37
CA LYS A 244 14.19 -6.11 -6.30
C LYS A 244 12.90 -5.57 -6.91
N GLY A 245 12.50 -4.36 -6.53
CA GLY A 245 11.35 -3.65 -7.11
C GLY A 245 10.00 -4.25 -6.73
N VAL A 246 9.84 -4.81 -5.52
CA VAL A 246 8.51 -5.23 -5.05
C VAL A 246 7.65 -4.00 -4.77
N ASP A 247 6.34 -4.14 -4.95
CA ASP A 247 5.37 -3.04 -4.88
C ASP A 247 4.92 -2.73 -3.45
N PHE A 248 4.91 -3.72 -2.54
CA PHE A 248 4.67 -3.55 -1.11
C PHE A 248 5.17 -4.75 -0.29
N ILE A 249 5.23 -4.61 1.04
CA ILE A 249 5.69 -5.68 1.93
C ILE A 249 4.74 -5.94 3.09
N THR A 250 4.86 -7.12 3.70
CA THR A 250 4.37 -7.38 5.05
C THR A 250 5.57 -7.42 6.00
N LEU A 251 5.51 -6.69 7.11
CA LEU A 251 6.56 -6.69 8.14
C LEU A 251 6.03 -7.39 9.41
N SER A 252 6.74 -8.43 9.85
CA SER A 252 6.26 -9.35 10.89
C SER A 252 7.39 -10.09 11.62
N PRO A 253 7.12 -10.69 12.80
CA PRO A 253 5.92 -10.51 13.61
C PRO A 253 5.98 -9.20 14.41
N VAL A 254 4.91 -8.39 14.35
CA VAL A 254 4.83 -7.14 15.12
C VAL A 254 4.58 -7.43 16.60
N LEU A 255 3.61 -8.29 16.89
CA LEU A 255 3.25 -8.73 18.24
C LEU A 255 3.41 -10.25 18.36
N ALA A 256 3.35 -10.77 19.58
CA ALA A 256 3.39 -12.22 19.81
C ALA A 256 2.24 -12.91 19.07
N THR A 257 2.55 -14.00 18.36
CA THR A 257 1.58 -14.70 17.51
C THR A 257 1.26 -16.08 18.07
N GLN A 258 0.02 -16.54 17.88
CA GLN A 258 -0.35 -17.94 18.16
C GLN A 258 0.17 -18.90 17.08
N SER A 259 0.46 -18.40 15.88
CA SER A 259 0.97 -19.22 14.77
C SER A 259 2.44 -19.63 14.94
N HIS A 260 3.21 -18.80 15.66
CA HIS A 260 4.64 -19.00 15.97
C HIS A 260 4.90 -18.60 17.44
N PRO A 261 4.49 -19.43 18.42
CA PRO A 261 4.63 -19.09 19.83
C PRO A 261 6.10 -19.14 20.28
N GLY A 262 6.58 -18.08 20.93
CA GLY A 262 7.93 -18.00 21.51
C GLY A 262 9.00 -17.36 20.62
N GLU A 263 8.68 -17.02 19.36
CA GLU A 263 9.56 -16.22 18.53
C GLU A 263 9.56 -14.75 18.98
N PRO A 264 10.71 -14.06 19.00
CA PRO A 264 10.78 -12.64 19.32
C PRO A 264 9.92 -11.81 18.36
N SER A 265 9.10 -10.92 18.90
CA SER A 265 8.34 -9.93 18.12
C SER A 265 9.06 -8.58 18.08
N LEU A 266 8.83 -7.79 17.04
CA LEU A 266 9.41 -6.45 16.88
C LEU A 266 8.92 -5.47 17.95
N GLY A 267 7.62 -5.48 18.24
CA GLY A 267 6.94 -4.38 18.93
C GLY A 267 6.72 -3.16 18.02
N TRP A 268 5.82 -2.26 18.41
CA TRP A 268 5.44 -1.09 17.60
C TRP A 268 6.56 -0.07 17.43
N GLU A 269 7.45 0.07 18.42
CA GLU A 269 8.58 1.00 18.36
C GLU A 269 9.58 0.59 17.29
N ALA A 270 10.12 -0.62 17.36
CA ALA A 270 11.05 -1.13 16.33
C ALA A 270 10.37 -1.26 14.96
N PHE A 271 9.07 -1.58 14.91
CA PHE A 271 8.30 -1.55 13.67
C PHE A 271 8.30 -0.15 13.04
N ALA A 272 8.01 0.90 13.83
CA ALA A 272 7.98 2.27 13.33
C ALA A 272 9.37 2.74 12.85
N GLU A 273 10.44 2.36 13.56
CA GLU A 273 11.83 2.65 13.14
C GLU A 273 12.16 2.02 11.78
N LEU A 274 11.77 0.76 11.57
CA LEU A 274 11.98 0.06 10.29
C LEU A 274 11.16 0.67 9.15
N VAL A 275 9.92 1.07 9.43
CA VAL A 275 9.01 1.67 8.44
C VAL A 275 9.43 3.09 8.07
N ALA A 276 10.02 3.86 9.00
CA ALA A 276 10.47 5.23 8.74
C ALA A 276 11.52 5.34 7.61
N GLU A 277 12.33 4.29 7.43
CA GLU A 277 13.34 4.18 6.37
C GLU A 277 12.84 3.41 5.14
N CYS A 278 11.61 2.87 5.19
CA CYS A 278 11.02 2.11 4.09
C CYS A 278 10.31 3.04 3.10
N THR A 279 10.59 2.85 1.82
CA THR A 279 9.94 3.63 0.75
C THR A 279 8.71 2.95 0.17
N LEU A 280 8.40 1.73 0.60
CA LEU A 280 7.28 0.92 0.11
C LEU A 280 6.09 0.97 1.09
N PRO A 281 4.85 0.77 0.61
CA PRO A 281 3.73 0.48 1.50
C PRO A 281 4.01 -0.77 2.34
N VAL A 282 3.72 -0.69 3.64
CA VAL A 282 3.96 -1.78 4.61
C VAL A 282 2.67 -2.19 5.28
N TYR A 283 2.34 -3.49 5.27
CA TYR A 283 1.33 -4.05 6.15
C TYR A 283 1.98 -4.59 7.43
N ALA A 284 1.46 -4.16 8.58
CA ALA A 284 1.76 -4.80 9.86
C ALA A 284 1.17 -6.22 9.89
N LEU A 285 1.97 -7.22 10.23
CA LEU A 285 1.55 -8.62 10.28
C LEU A 285 2.13 -9.34 11.51
N GLY A 286 1.40 -10.32 12.01
CA GLY A 286 1.82 -11.17 13.13
C GLY A 286 1.36 -10.60 14.46
N GLY A 287 0.35 -11.26 15.06
CA GLY A 287 -0.22 -10.89 16.36
C GLY A 287 -1.10 -9.65 16.35
N VAL A 288 -1.31 -9.03 15.18
CA VAL A 288 -2.16 -7.85 14.99
C VAL A 288 -3.56 -8.21 14.52
N SER A 289 -4.51 -7.29 14.74
CA SER A 289 -5.93 -7.43 14.43
C SER A 289 -6.52 -6.12 13.89
N GLU A 290 -7.83 -6.10 13.60
CA GLU A 290 -8.57 -4.89 13.25
C GLU A 290 -8.41 -3.77 14.30
N ALA A 291 -8.32 -4.12 15.59
CA ALA A 291 -8.18 -3.15 16.68
C ALA A 291 -6.84 -2.39 16.63
N ASP A 292 -5.84 -2.94 15.94
CA ASP A 292 -4.51 -2.37 15.83
C ASP A 292 -4.35 -1.44 14.62
N LEU A 293 -5.38 -1.30 13.77
CA LEU A 293 -5.27 -0.58 12.49
C LEU A 293 -4.84 0.88 12.67
N ALA A 294 -5.42 1.59 13.63
CA ALA A 294 -5.07 2.98 13.91
C ALA A 294 -3.62 3.12 14.41
N THR A 295 -3.17 2.19 15.25
CA THR A 295 -1.78 2.13 15.74
C THR A 295 -0.83 1.87 14.59
N ALA A 296 -1.13 0.89 13.73
CA ALA A 296 -0.30 0.55 12.58
C ALA A 296 -0.10 1.75 11.65
N GLN A 297 -1.17 2.51 11.36
CA GLN A 297 -1.12 3.72 10.53
C GLN A 297 -0.31 4.84 11.18
N THR A 298 -0.45 5.02 12.49
CA THR A 298 0.36 5.98 13.24
C THR A 298 1.85 5.62 13.17
N CYS A 299 2.18 4.33 13.14
CA CYS A 299 3.52 3.81 12.92
C CYS A 299 3.97 3.78 11.44
N GLY A 300 3.19 4.35 10.51
CA GLY A 300 3.53 4.48 9.09
C GLY A 300 3.11 3.30 8.19
N ALA A 301 2.35 2.33 8.71
CA ALA A 301 1.84 1.22 7.90
C ALA A 301 0.71 1.67 6.96
N GLN A 302 0.64 1.05 5.78
CA GLN A 302 -0.53 1.05 4.90
C GLN A 302 -1.78 0.54 5.64
N GLY A 303 -1.59 -0.47 6.48
CA GLY A 303 -2.65 -1.08 7.28
C GLY A 303 -2.20 -2.38 7.93
N VAL A 304 -3.14 -3.29 8.17
CA VAL A 304 -2.89 -4.58 8.83
C VAL A 304 -3.17 -5.75 7.89
N ALA A 305 -2.33 -6.76 7.97
CA ALA A 305 -2.54 -8.06 7.35
C ALA A 305 -2.78 -9.10 8.44
N ALA A 306 -3.79 -9.95 8.26
CA ALA A 306 -4.17 -10.90 9.30
C ALA A 306 -4.80 -12.17 8.70
N ILE A 307 -4.65 -13.26 9.46
CA ILE A 307 -5.35 -14.53 9.21
C ILE A 307 -6.58 -14.59 10.13
N SER A 308 -6.35 -14.79 11.43
CA SER A 308 -7.40 -15.06 12.42
C SER A 308 -8.40 -13.92 12.66
N ALA A 309 -8.09 -12.70 12.24
CA ALA A 309 -9.02 -11.58 12.37
C ALA A 309 -10.19 -11.68 11.37
N TRP A 310 -9.98 -12.34 10.23
CA TRP A 310 -10.92 -12.32 9.10
C TRP A 310 -11.10 -13.69 8.41
N TRP A 311 -10.57 -14.78 8.97
CA TRP A 311 -10.60 -16.14 8.40
C TRP A 311 -11.26 -17.20 9.29
#